data_AF-A0A931UTT5-F1
#
_entry.id   AF-A0A931UTT5-F1
#
_cell.length_a   1.000
_cell.length_b   1.000
_cell.length_c   1.000
_cell.angle_alpha   90.00
_cell.angle_beta   90.00
_cell.angle_gamma   90.00
#
_symmetry.space_group_name_H-M   'P 1'
#
loop_
_entity.id
_entity.type
_entity.pdbx_description
1 polymer ?
#
loop_
_entity_poly.entity_id
_entity_poly.type
_entity_poly.pdbx_seq_one_letter_code
_entity_poly.pdbx_strand_id
1 'polypeptide(L)'
;MHRSALLLAVAVTACSAPVEELGTSRAALTTSPLWGKAGEAFVPTGRLFDWSYAGYRAGEAAIPAVPVSADVKTHGAKGDGTTDDTSAFLAAIAAAKAGTAVLVPKGTYVIKKKLVLPSGVVLRGEARDTSILHVPVSLTDAYGAANYSFSQAFVEAKGGDSGKLLATVGAIAKRGSNTLKVSTTTGLAKGQWVRVVQTDVSGTLIKRLHADLLDGGTDNVGDKATDFHSRIASVGTGTIELERALPVDVDPKWTAEVRGFAPTSRDVGVEHLTIRFPLTTYPGHFNEKGYNAIQFSGVTDAWVRDVKVLNSDYAVNITGSFFVTVRDVELDTTGSRGSLVGHHGLNNGHGGDNLFERFDVKKTFVHDLTNEWYATGVVFSNGRGVNLNLDHHRSAPYSTLWTQLDMGAATRPWASGGSSNRGPHSAAYDTCWNLKGAVKFALPANDFGPKLNFIGVATSATKVTSPYDWYLETTAPAEIEPANLFEAMRAKRLGGGDAGTDADADAGADAGAKADAEANADAEANADAEAAEANADAEANADAEANADAGANADTGAIGQAEGGTSDGGGCAVGRRASAGGWLLVAGAVLLSRRRRATSASRRA
;
A
#
# COMPACT_ATOMS: atom_id res chain seq x y z
N MET A 1 -81.04 0.54 17.14
CA MET A 1 -81.69 -0.11 18.31
C MET A 1 -80.83 -1.30 18.73
N HIS A 2 -80.66 -1.49 20.05
CA HIS A 2 -79.64 -2.28 20.74
C HIS A 2 -79.49 -3.76 20.32
N ARG A 3 -78.27 -4.32 20.47
CA ARG A 3 -77.97 -5.32 21.53
C ARG A 3 -76.49 -5.75 21.54
N SER A 4 -75.92 -5.77 22.74
CA SER A 4 -74.61 -6.29 23.11
C SER A 4 -74.49 -7.81 22.89
N ALA A 5 -73.29 -8.30 22.54
CA ALA A 5 -72.95 -9.72 22.54
C ALA A 5 -71.70 -9.98 23.39
N LEU A 6 -71.82 -11.03 24.19
CA LEU A 6 -70.97 -11.52 25.26
C LEU A 6 -69.81 -12.36 24.69
N LEU A 7 -68.58 -12.13 25.14
CA LEU A 7 -67.42 -12.99 24.83
C LEU A 7 -67.52 -14.32 25.59
N LEU A 8 -67.35 -15.43 24.86
CA LEU A 8 -67.16 -16.77 25.41
C LEU A 8 -65.73 -17.23 25.07
N ALA A 9 -64.92 -17.50 26.10
CA ALA A 9 -63.57 -18.02 25.95
C ALA A 9 -63.59 -19.52 25.65
N VAL A 10 -62.89 -19.96 24.60
CA VAL A 10 -62.60 -21.36 24.30
C VAL A 10 -61.10 -21.58 24.49
N ALA A 11 -60.74 -22.45 25.43
CA ALA A 11 -59.38 -22.89 25.64
C ALA A 11 -59.00 -23.92 24.56
N VAL A 12 -57.94 -23.66 23.81
CA VAL A 12 -57.32 -24.61 22.88
C VAL A 12 -56.04 -25.14 23.52
N THR A 13 -56.03 -26.43 23.84
CA THR A 13 -54.85 -27.16 24.32
C THR A 13 -53.95 -27.47 23.12
N ALA A 14 -52.83 -26.75 23.00
CA ALA A 14 -51.82 -27.03 21.99
C ALA A 14 -50.94 -28.22 22.42
N CYS A 15 -50.83 -29.22 21.54
CA CYS A 15 -49.92 -30.34 21.68
C CYS A 15 -48.53 -29.89 21.20
N SER A 16 -47.59 -29.71 22.13
CA SER A 16 -46.21 -29.31 21.83
C SER A 16 -45.38 -30.55 21.50
N ALA A 17 -45.13 -30.81 20.22
CA ALA A 17 -44.03 -31.68 19.81
C ALA A 17 -42.70 -30.89 19.98
N PRO A 18 -41.64 -31.48 20.54
CA PRO A 18 -40.36 -30.80 20.66
C PRO A 18 -39.77 -30.62 19.26
N VAL A 19 -39.48 -29.37 18.89
CA VAL A 19 -38.59 -29.08 17.76
C VAL A 19 -37.18 -29.42 18.24
N GLU A 20 -36.59 -30.49 17.70
CA GLU A 20 -35.14 -30.71 17.82
C GLU A 20 -34.44 -29.55 17.09
N GLU A 21 -33.94 -28.59 17.86
CA GLU A 21 -32.88 -27.70 17.37
C GLU A 21 -31.69 -28.59 17.01
N LEU A 22 -31.39 -28.70 15.71
CA LEU A 22 -30.10 -29.12 15.21
C LEU A 22 -29.07 -28.08 15.66
N GLY A 23 -28.63 -28.18 16.91
CA GLY A 23 -27.54 -27.40 17.46
C GLY A 23 -26.27 -27.74 16.70
N THR A 24 -25.93 -26.94 15.68
CA THR A 24 -24.57 -26.95 15.14
C THR A 24 -23.65 -26.47 16.25
N SER A 25 -22.97 -27.42 16.91
CA SER A 25 -21.86 -27.15 17.82
C SER A 25 -20.87 -26.23 17.10
N ARG A 26 -20.88 -24.93 17.42
CA ARG A 26 -19.86 -24.00 16.92
C ARG A 26 -18.50 -24.53 17.41
N ALA A 27 -17.57 -24.75 16.49
CA ALA A 27 -16.22 -25.19 16.84
C ALA A 27 -15.63 -24.25 17.91
N ALA A 28 -14.96 -24.82 18.91
CA ALA A 28 -14.36 -24.04 19.98
C ALA A 28 -13.27 -23.14 19.40
N LEU A 29 -13.36 -21.83 19.67
CA LEU A 29 -12.33 -20.89 19.27
C LEU A 29 -11.03 -21.16 20.03
N THR A 30 -9.92 -21.06 19.33
CA THR A 30 -8.57 -21.31 19.83
C THR A 30 -7.73 -20.05 19.70
N THR A 31 -7.02 -19.69 20.75
CA THR A 31 -6.08 -18.55 20.72
C THR A 31 -4.67 -19.00 20.39
N SER A 32 -3.96 -18.21 19.58
CA SER A 32 -2.53 -18.42 19.33
C SER A 32 -1.68 -18.10 20.56
N PRO A 33 -0.63 -18.88 20.89
CA PRO A 33 0.33 -18.53 21.93
C PRO A 33 1.21 -17.32 21.59
N LEU A 34 1.19 -16.81 20.35
CA LEU A 34 1.92 -15.60 19.98
C LEU A 34 1.19 -14.31 20.39
N TRP A 35 -0.13 -14.37 20.55
CA TRP A 35 -0.97 -13.23 20.90
C TRP A 35 -1.76 -13.45 22.21
N GLY A 36 -2.35 -14.62 22.38
CA GLY A 36 -3.34 -14.89 23.43
C GLY A 36 -4.71 -14.35 23.05
N LYS A 37 -5.53 -14.04 24.04
CA LYS A 37 -6.89 -13.50 23.83
C LYS A 37 -6.88 -11.99 23.58
N ALA A 38 -6.07 -11.25 24.34
CA ALA A 38 -6.03 -9.79 24.35
C ALA A 38 -4.59 -9.26 24.27
N GLY A 39 -3.70 -10.04 23.67
CA GLY A 39 -2.29 -9.68 23.50
C GLY A 39 -1.43 -9.89 24.74
N GLU A 40 -1.88 -10.66 25.72
CA GLU A 40 -1.11 -10.98 26.94
C GLU A 40 0.16 -11.78 26.64
N ALA A 41 0.22 -12.47 25.50
CA ALA A 41 1.40 -13.21 25.06
C ALA A 41 2.31 -12.41 24.10
N PHE A 42 1.88 -11.22 23.68
CA PHE A 42 2.67 -10.38 22.80
C PHE A 42 3.95 -9.91 23.48
N VAL A 43 5.09 -10.18 22.84
CA VAL A 43 6.42 -9.74 23.26
C VAL A 43 7.12 -9.08 22.07
N PRO A 44 7.64 -7.83 22.20
CA PRO A 44 8.27 -7.11 21.09
C PRO A 44 9.50 -7.79 20.46
N THR A 45 10.18 -8.66 21.21
CA THR A 45 11.30 -9.47 20.71
C THR A 45 10.84 -10.78 20.05
N GLY A 46 9.55 -11.11 20.13
CA GLY A 46 8.95 -12.33 19.60
C GLY A 46 8.74 -12.30 18.09
N ARG A 47 7.81 -13.14 17.61
CA ARG A 47 7.52 -13.33 16.18
C ARG A 47 6.64 -12.23 15.58
N LEU A 48 5.74 -11.66 16.38
CA LEU A 48 4.80 -10.64 15.92
C LEU A 48 5.43 -9.24 16.00
N PHE A 49 5.09 -8.39 15.04
CA PHE A 49 5.36 -6.95 15.07
C PHE A 49 4.15 -6.21 15.68
N ASP A 50 4.34 -4.97 16.12
CA ASP A 50 3.24 -4.13 16.59
C ASP A 50 2.60 -3.37 15.42
N TRP A 51 1.64 -4.03 14.75
CA TRP A 51 0.90 -3.47 13.63
C TRP A 51 -0.19 -2.46 14.05
N SER A 52 -0.39 -2.22 15.35
CA SER A 52 -1.47 -1.35 15.83
C SER A 52 -1.38 0.10 15.31
N TYR A 53 -0.21 0.52 14.84
CA TYR A 53 0.07 1.85 14.30
C TYR A 53 -0.26 2.01 12.80
N ALA A 54 -0.71 0.96 12.12
CA ALA A 54 -1.02 1.08 10.69
C ALA A 54 -2.25 1.96 10.42
N GLY A 55 -2.18 2.74 9.33
CA GLY A 55 -3.28 3.56 8.83
C GLY A 55 -3.28 5.01 9.33
N TYR A 56 -4.29 5.76 8.90
CA TYR A 56 -4.46 7.20 9.13
C TYR A 56 -4.19 7.59 10.59
N ARG A 57 -3.30 8.59 10.79
CA ARG A 57 -2.90 9.10 12.12
C ARG A 57 -2.42 8.00 13.04
N ALA A 58 -1.63 7.08 12.51
CA ALA A 58 -1.15 5.90 13.20
C ALA A 58 -2.26 5.03 13.83
N GLY A 59 -3.43 4.99 13.21
CA GLY A 59 -4.61 4.29 13.70
C GLY A 59 -5.29 4.93 14.92
N GLU A 60 -4.88 6.13 15.33
CA GLU A 60 -5.40 6.81 16.54
C GLU A 60 -6.64 7.67 16.28
N ALA A 61 -6.92 8.01 15.02
CA ALA A 61 -8.07 8.82 14.64
C ALA A 61 -8.85 8.16 13.50
N ALA A 62 -10.16 8.39 13.47
CA ALA A 62 -10.96 8.08 12.30
C ALA A 62 -10.61 9.02 11.14
N ILE A 63 -10.85 8.58 9.90
CA ILE A 63 -10.75 9.42 8.72
C ILE A 63 -11.77 10.58 8.83
N PRO A 64 -11.34 11.84 8.71
CA PRO A 64 -12.20 12.98 9.00
C PRO A 64 -13.28 13.22 7.92
N ALA A 65 -14.47 13.59 8.34
CA ALA A 65 -15.47 14.19 7.47
C ALA A 65 -15.18 15.70 7.30
N VAL A 66 -14.33 16.05 6.32
CA VAL A 66 -13.98 17.45 6.06
C VAL A 66 -15.14 18.23 5.39
N PRO A 67 -15.31 19.54 5.64
CA PRO A 67 -16.32 20.35 4.95
C PRO A 67 -15.99 20.56 3.47
N VAL A 68 -17.00 20.79 2.64
CA VAL A 68 -16.82 21.15 1.21
C VAL A 68 -16.46 22.63 1.09
N SER A 69 -15.45 22.95 0.26
CA SER A 69 -15.10 24.35 -0.05
C SER A 69 -15.14 24.70 -1.54
N ALA A 70 -15.19 23.70 -2.42
CA ALA A 70 -15.34 23.87 -3.86
C ALA A 70 -16.25 22.78 -4.42
N ASP A 71 -17.01 23.11 -5.46
CA ASP A 71 -17.86 22.17 -6.21
C ASP A 71 -17.49 22.27 -7.69
N VAL A 72 -17.15 21.14 -8.31
CA VAL A 72 -16.72 21.12 -9.72
C VAL A 72 -17.74 21.73 -10.68
N LYS A 73 -19.05 21.65 -10.40
CA LYS A 73 -20.11 22.26 -11.23
C LYS A 73 -20.10 23.78 -11.13
N THR A 74 -19.78 24.34 -9.97
CA THR A 74 -19.61 25.81 -9.82
C THR A 74 -18.42 26.34 -10.58
N HIS A 75 -17.43 25.47 -10.86
CA HIS A 75 -16.28 25.75 -11.72
C HIS A 75 -16.49 25.36 -13.20
N GLY A 76 -17.73 25.02 -13.59
CA GLY A 76 -18.11 24.83 -14.97
C GLY A 76 -18.19 23.39 -15.46
N ALA A 77 -17.95 22.39 -14.60
CA ALA A 77 -18.10 20.99 -14.97
C ALA A 77 -19.56 20.67 -15.33
N LYS A 78 -19.76 19.87 -16.38
CA LYS A 78 -21.09 19.44 -16.85
C LYS A 78 -21.48 18.11 -16.23
N GLY A 79 -20.57 17.15 -16.17
CA GLY A 79 -20.88 15.80 -15.68
C GLY A 79 -21.86 15.04 -16.57
N ASP A 80 -21.89 15.36 -17.87
CA ASP A 80 -22.82 14.80 -18.86
C ASP A 80 -22.29 13.55 -19.61
N GLY A 81 -21.07 13.12 -19.28
CA GLY A 81 -20.40 11.97 -19.89
C GLY A 81 -19.73 12.24 -21.24
N THR A 82 -19.80 13.46 -21.75
CA THR A 82 -19.29 13.84 -23.09
C THR A 82 -18.38 15.07 -23.06
N THR A 83 -18.73 16.08 -22.27
CA THR A 83 -17.97 17.32 -22.10
C THR A 83 -16.68 17.03 -21.34
N ASP A 84 -15.55 17.56 -21.84
CA ASP A 84 -14.28 17.52 -21.13
C ASP A 84 -14.30 18.46 -19.92
N ASP A 85 -14.43 17.87 -18.73
CA ASP A 85 -14.59 18.58 -17.47
C ASP A 85 -13.25 18.85 -16.76
N THR A 86 -12.14 18.45 -17.37
CA THR A 86 -10.80 18.53 -16.77
C THR A 86 -10.46 19.92 -16.24
N SER A 87 -10.73 20.97 -17.03
CA SER A 87 -10.39 22.36 -16.64
C SER A 87 -11.19 22.83 -15.42
N ALA A 88 -12.45 22.39 -15.29
CA ALA A 88 -13.30 22.71 -14.15
C ALA A 88 -12.80 22.01 -12.88
N PHE A 89 -12.39 20.75 -12.98
CA PHE A 89 -11.78 20.02 -11.85
C PHE A 89 -10.48 20.68 -11.38
N LEU A 90 -9.57 21.01 -12.30
CA LEU A 90 -8.32 21.69 -11.96
C LEU A 90 -8.58 23.05 -11.29
N ALA A 91 -9.57 23.80 -11.77
CA ALA A 91 -9.96 25.07 -11.15
C ALA A 91 -10.56 24.89 -9.74
N ALA A 92 -11.40 23.88 -9.54
CA ALA A 92 -11.99 23.57 -8.24
C ALA A 92 -10.92 23.11 -7.23
N ILE A 93 -9.98 22.25 -7.66
CA ILE A 93 -8.84 21.81 -6.83
C ILE A 93 -7.95 22.99 -6.45
N ALA A 94 -7.67 23.89 -7.40
CA ALA A 94 -6.86 25.09 -7.12
C ALA A 94 -7.57 26.08 -6.17
N ALA A 95 -8.90 26.11 -6.16
CA ALA A 95 -9.70 26.95 -5.28
C ALA A 95 -9.92 26.35 -3.88
N ALA A 96 -9.74 25.03 -3.74
CA ALA A 96 -9.96 24.32 -2.49
C ALA A 96 -8.97 24.76 -1.40
N LYS A 97 -9.48 24.85 -0.17
CA LYS A 97 -8.66 25.17 1.01
C LYS A 97 -8.13 23.89 1.65
N ALA A 98 -6.95 23.94 2.26
CA ALA A 98 -6.48 22.83 3.08
C ALA A 98 -7.48 22.53 4.22
N GLY A 99 -7.68 21.26 4.52
CA GLY A 99 -8.68 20.75 5.47
C GLY A 99 -10.11 20.70 4.91
N THR A 100 -10.29 20.68 3.59
CA THR A 100 -11.62 20.69 2.95
C THR A 100 -11.71 19.77 1.73
N ALA A 101 -12.93 19.51 1.26
CA ALA A 101 -13.20 18.72 0.08
C ALA A 101 -13.57 19.57 -1.15
N VAL A 102 -13.16 19.09 -2.32
CA VAL A 102 -13.73 19.37 -3.63
C VAL A 102 -14.86 18.37 -3.86
N LEU A 103 -16.10 18.85 -3.91
CA LEU A 103 -17.28 18.04 -4.18
C LEU A 103 -17.38 17.73 -5.68
N VAL A 104 -17.63 16.45 -5.97
CA VAL A 104 -17.99 15.92 -7.29
C VAL A 104 -19.43 15.42 -7.21
N PRO A 105 -20.43 16.25 -7.54
CA PRO A 105 -21.83 15.84 -7.51
C PRO A 105 -22.11 14.63 -8.41
N LYS A 106 -23.32 14.07 -8.34
CA LYS A 106 -23.78 13.05 -9.29
C LYS A 106 -23.58 13.52 -10.74
N GLY A 107 -22.96 12.65 -11.54
CA GLY A 107 -22.62 12.89 -12.94
C GLY A 107 -21.51 11.96 -13.44
N THR A 108 -21.31 11.95 -14.76
CA THR A 108 -20.14 11.33 -15.40
C THR A 108 -19.26 12.42 -15.97
N TYR A 109 -18.05 12.55 -15.46
CA TYR A 109 -17.14 13.65 -15.78
C TYR A 109 -16.00 13.13 -16.65
N VAL A 110 -15.85 13.67 -17.85
CA VAL A 110 -14.74 13.27 -18.73
C VAL A 110 -13.46 13.98 -18.29
N ILE A 111 -12.47 13.21 -17.85
CA ILE A 111 -11.18 13.72 -17.37
C ILE A 111 -10.07 13.22 -18.31
N LYS A 112 -9.33 14.13 -18.93
CA LYS A 112 -8.25 13.79 -19.88
C LYS A 112 -6.86 14.19 -19.41
N LYS A 113 -6.75 14.84 -18.25
CA LYS A 113 -5.46 15.20 -17.62
C LYS A 113 -5.46 14.79 -16.16
N LYS A 114 -4.25 14.63 -15.62
CA LYS A 114 -4.00 14.36 -14.21
C LYS A 114 -4.60 15.44 -13.31
N LEU A 115 -5.18 14.99 -12.22
CA LEU A 115 -5.68 15.77 -11.09
C LEU A 115 -4.68 15.59 -9.95
N VAL A 116 -3.84 16.61 -9.73
CA VAL A 116 -2.85 16.59 -8.64
C VAL A 116 -3.44 17.30 -7.42
N LEU A 117 -3.66 16.56 -6.34
CA LEU A 117 -4.25 17.06 -5.11
C LEU A 117 -3.18 17.73 -4.23
N PRO A 118 -3.40 19.01 -3.82
CA PRO A 118 -2.58 19.66 -2.79
C PRO A 118 -2.74 18.99 -1.42
N SER A 119 -1.78 19.22 -0.53
CA SER A 119 -1.89 18.80 0.88
C SER A 119 -3.20 19.34 1.50
N GLY A 120 -3.88 18.50 2.26
CA GLY A 120 -5.10 18.85 2.98
C GLY A 120 -6.36 18.92 2.09
N VAL A 121 -6.27 18.57 0.81
CA VAL A 121 -7.42 18.61 -0.12
C VAL A 121 -7.93 17.21 -0.37
N VAL A 122 -9.26 17.06 -0.29
CA VAL A 122 -9.95 15.79 -0.55
C VAL A 122 -10.75 15.91 -1.84
N LEU A 123 -10.63 14.94 -2.74
CA LEU A 123 -11.55 14.78 -3.87
C LEU A 123 -12.68 13.84 -3.45
N ARG A 124 -13.89 14.38 -3.27
CA ARG A 124 -15.04 13.66 -2.71
C ARG A 124 -16.19 13.62 -3.70
N GLY A 125 -16.63 12.43 -4.09
CA GLY A 125 -17.92 12.27 -4.77
C GLY A 125 -19.11 12.43 -3.83
N GLU A 126 -20.27 12.73 -4.40
CA GLU A 126 -21.55 12.72 -3.68
C GLU A 126 -21.93 11.29 -3.28
N ALA A 127 -21.67 10.31 -4.15
CA ALA A 127 -21.78 8.89 -3.85
C ALA A 127 -20.97 8.06 -4.86
N ARG A 128 -20.38 6.95 -4.40
CA ARG A 128 -19.45 6.12 -5.18
C ARG A 128 -19.96 5.76 -6.58
N ASP A 129 -21.19 5.25 -6.65
CA ASP A 129 -21.72 4.66 -7.88
C ASP A 129 -22.37 5.70 -8.81
N THR A 130 -22.46 6.97 -8.41
CA THR A 130 -23.11 8.03 -9.20
C THR A 130 -22.21 9.24 -9.52
N SER A 131 -21.08 9.39 -8.82
CA SER A 131 -20.02 10.35 -9.12
C SER A 131 -18.88 9.64 -9.86
N ILE A 132 -18.90 9.69 -11.20
CA ILE A 132 -18.01 8.89 -12.05
C ILE A 132 -16.98 9.79 -12.73
N LEU A 133 -15.69 9.56 -12.46
CA LEU A 133 -14.61 10.09 -13.28
C LEU A 133 -14.37 9.14 -14.45
N HIS A 134 -14.81 9.53 -15.64
CA HIS A 134 -14.54 8.78 -16.86
C HIS A 134 -13.26 9.30 -17.50
N VAL A 135 -12.23 8.46 -17.57
CA VAL A 135 -10.94 8.80 -18.16
C VAL A 135 -10.82 8.06 -19.49
N PRO A 136 -11.08 8.70 -20.65
CA PRO A 136 -11.15 8.00 -21.94
C PRO A 136 -9.77 7.79 -22.61
N VAL A 137 -8.69 8.27 -22.00
CA VAL A 137 -7.34 8.27 -22.56
C VAL A 137 -6.38 7.52 -21.63
N SER A 138 -5.38 6.86 -22.19
CA SER A 138 -4.28 6.32 -21.36
C SER A 138 -3.28 7.43 -21.01
N LEU A 139 -2.42 7.18 -20.01
CA LEU A 139 -1.30 8.09 -19.73
C LEU A 139 -0.36 8.22 -20.94
N THR A 140 -0.14 7.13 -21.68
CA THR A 140 0.66 7.15 -22.92
C THR A 140 0.06 8.07 -23.98
N ASP A 141 -1.25 8.01 -24.20
CA ASP A 141 -1.92 8.85 -25.20
C ASP A 141 -1.94 10.32 -24.78
N ALA A 142 -2.03 10.61 -23.47
CA ALA A 142 -2.10 11.97 -22.94
C ALA A 142 -0.72 12.62 -22.74
N TYR A 143 0.33 11.85 -22.46
CA TYR A 143 1.63 12.35 -21.99
C TYR A 143 2.85 11.76 -22.71
N GLY A 144 2.66 10.84 -23.66
CA GLY A 144 3.74 10.15 -24.36
C GLY A 144 4.21 8.89 -23.63
N ALA A 145 5.08 8.11 -24.28
CA ALA A 145 5.57 6.85 -23.71
C ALA A 145 6.43 7.06 -22.45
N ALA A 146 6.13 6.31 -21.40
CA ALA A 146 6.91 6.21 -20.17
C ALA A 146 6.63 4.85 -19.49
N ASN A 147 7.32 4.58 -18.38
CA ASN A 147 7.17 3.34 -17.61
C ASN A 147 5.93 3.38 -16.70
N TYR A 148 4.74 3.37 -17.31
CA TYR A 148 3.46 3.44 -16.58
C TYR A 148 3.07 2.15 -15.85
N SER A 149 3.77 1.06 -16.10
CA SER A 149 3.66 -0.17 -15.31
C SER A 149 4.02 0.04 -13.83
N PHE A 150 4.86 1.04 -13.53
CA PHE A 150 5.44 1.23 -12.20
C PHE A 150 4.94 2.48 -11.47
N SER A 151 4.44 3.48 -12.20
CA SER A 151 4.16 4.78 -11.60
C SER A 151 3.20 5.64 -12.42
N GLN A 152 2.83 6.75 -11.79
CA GLN A 152 1.93 7.80 -12.27
C GLN A 152 0.49 7.33 -12.39
N ALA A 153 -0.43 8.28 -12.19
CA ALA A 153 -1.86 8.02 -12.22
C ALA A 153 -2.63 9.27 -12.66
N PHE A 154 -3.93 9.12 -12.92
CA PHE A 154 -4.81 10.25 -13.23
C PHE A 154 -5.22 11.05 -12.00
N VAL A 155 -5.25 10.45 -10.81
CA VAL A 155 -5.41 11.17 -9.55
C VAL A 155 -4.14 10.98 -8.72
N GLU A 156 -3.41 12.07 -8.46
CA GLU A 156 -2.11 12.03 -7.81
C GLU A 156 -2.07 12.90 -6.56
N ALA A 157 -1.33 12.46 -5.54
CA ALA A 157 -0.85 13.31 -4.46
C ALA A 157 0.64 13.10 -4.28
N LYS A 158 1.39 14.19 -4.11
CA LYS A 158 2.86 14.15 -4.01
C LYS A 158 3.32 14.90 -2.77
N GLY A 159 4.31 14.34 -2.10
CA GLY A 159 4.91 14.88 -0.89
C GLY A 159 6.32 14.36 -0.67
N GLY A 160 6.73 14.38 0.59
CA GLY A 160 7.97 13.89 1.11
C GLY A 160 8.05 14.22 2.61
N ASP A 161 9.25 14.16 3.17
CA ASP A 161 9.49 14.55 4.55
C ASP A 161 10.74 15.45 4.64
N SER A 162 10.54 16.65 5.18
CA SER A 162 11.54 17.71 5.32
C SER A 162 12.32 17.65 6.65
N GLY A 163 12.16 16.53 7.38
CA GLY A 163 12.71 16.27 8.69
C GLY A 163 14.23 16.43 8.75
N LYS A 164 14.68 17.31 9.64
CA LYS A 164 16.11 17.55 9.87
C LYS A 164 16.71 16.46 10.75
N LEU A 165 18.02 16.23 10.59
CA LEU A 165 18.79 15.43 11.55
C LEU A 165 18.70 16.10 12.93
N LEU A 166 18.27 15.33 13.93
CA LEU A 166 18.20 15.78 15.33
C LEU A 166 19.35 15.20 16.14
N ALA A 167 19.65 13.91 15.96
CA ALA A 167 20.78 13.25 16.59
C ALA A 167 21.23 12.03 15.78
N THR A 168 22.49 11.62 15.98
CA THR A 168 23.00 10.32 15.54
C THR A 168 22.88 9.31 16.68
N VAL A 169 22.76 8.03 16.35
CA VAL A 169 22.75 6.94 17.34
C VAL A 169 24.18 6.55 17.69
N GLY A 170 24.49 6.53 18.99
CA GLY A 170 25.86 6.35 19.50
C GLY A 170 26.21 4.94 19.96
N ALA A 171 25.24 4.02 20.03
CA ALA A 171 25.44 2.62 20.40
C ALA A 171 24.33 1.74 19.82
N ILE A 172 24.61 0.45 19.68
CA ILE A 172 23.62 -0.52 19.18
C ILE A 172 22.43 -0.59 20.15
N ALA A 173 21.22 -0.41 19.62
CA ALA A 173 19.97 -0.74 20.30
C ALA A 173 19.35 -1.97 19.63
N LYS A 174 18.90 -2.94 20.42
CA LYS A 174 18.38 -4.21 19.89
C LYS A 174 16.90 -4.13 19.52
N ARG A 175 16.49 -4.91 18.51
CA ARG A 175 15.07 -5.18 18.22
C ARG A 175 14.32 -5.47 19.51
N GLY A 176 13.13 -4.90 19.66
CA GLY A 176 12.29 -5.03 20.85
C GLY A 176 12.65 -4.09 22.01
N SER A 177 13.83 -3.45 22.00
CA SER A 177 14.11 -2.31 22.89
C SER A 177 13.35 -1.07 22.41
N ASN A 178 13.13 -0.10 23.29
CA ASN A 178 12.57 1.20 22.97
C ASN A 178 13.54 2.35 23.30
N THR A 179 14.78 2.07 23.72
CA THR A 179 15.73 3.09 24.16
C THR A 179 16.86 3.27 23.15
N LEU A 180 17.14 4.52 22.80
CA LEU A 180 18.26 4.89 21.93
C LEU A 180 19.26 5.76 22.70
N LYS A 181 20.55 5.42 22.59
CA LYS A 181 21.64 6.32 22.99
C LYS A 181 21.91 7.29 21.85
N VAL A 182 21.76 8.58 22.11
CA VAL A 182 21.85 9.63 21.09
C VAL A 182 23.01 10.57 21.37
N SER A 183 23.60 11.15 20.31
CA SER A 183 24.72 12.08 20.44
C SER A 183 24.38 13.39 21.14
N THR A 184 23.11 13.81 21.11
CA THR A 184 22.59 14.96 21.83
C THR A 184 21.11 14.78 22.13
N THR A 185 20.62 15.42 23.19
CA THR A 185 19.19 15.53 23.49
C THR A 185 18.63 16.94 23.26
N THR A 186 19.47 17.87 22.81
CA THR A 186 19.04 19.23 22.46
C THR A 186 18.03 19.18 21.31
N GLY A 187 16.86 19.81 21.51
CA GLY A 187 15.80 19.84 20.50
C GLY A 187 14.94 18.57 20.45
N LEU A 188 15.15 17.61 21.35
CA LEU A 188 14.30 16.43 21.55
C LEU A 188 13.34 16.69 22.72
N ALA A 189 12.05 16.39 22.52
CA ALA A 189 11.03 16.56 23.54
C ALA A 189 10.07 15.37 23.61
N LYS A 190 9.55 15.08 24.81
CA LYS A 190 8.47 14.11 25.00
C LYS A 190 7.27 14.46 24.10
N GLY A 191 6.68 13.44 23.46
CA GLY A 191 5.55 13.55 22.53
C GLY A 191 5.93 13.97 21.11
N GLN A 192 7.19 14.38 20.88
CA GLN A 192 7.67 14.71 19.54
C GLN A 192 7.73 13.45 18.68
N TRP A 193 7.12 13.50 17.50
CA TRP A 193 7.33 12.49 16.47
C TRP A 193 8.73 12.59 15.88
N VAL A 194 9.39 11.44 15.79
CA VAL A 194 10.69 11.28 15.15
C VAL A 194 10.69 10.09 14.21
N ARG A 195 11.68 10.09 13.32
CA ARG A 195 12.01 9.01 12.40
C ARG A 195 13.35 8.43 12.80
N VAL A 196 13.42 7.12 12.95
CA VAL A 196 14.67 6.37 13.13
C VAL A 196 15.03 5.78 11.77
N VAL A 197 16.06 6.35 11.15
CA VAL A 197 16.45 6.03 9.77
C VAL A 197 17.78 5.29 9.78
N GLN A 198 17.91 4.27 8.93
CA GLN A 198 19.16 3.56 8.70
C GLN A 198 19.40 3.36 7.21
N THR A 199 20.66 3.55 6.81
CA THR A 199 21.15 3.37 5.44
C THR A 199 22.43 2.56 5.48
N ASP A 200 22.51 1.54 4.65
CA ASP A 200 23.64 0.63 4.63
C ASP A 200 24.13 0.37 3.22
N VAL A 201 25.40 0.70 2.98
CA VAL A 201 26.10 0.48 1.71
C VAL A 201 26.85 -0.86 1.65
N SER A 202 26.83 -1.63 2.75
CA SER A 202 27.54 -2.91 2.86
C SER A 202 26.66 -4.16 2.68
N GLY A 203 25.32 -3.98 2.63
CA GLY A 203 24.35 -5.07 2.52
C GLY A 203 24.15 -5.89 3.80
N THR A 204 24.75 -5.49 4.92
CA THR A 204 24.59 -6.17 6.22
C THR A 204 23.25 -5.87 6.89
N LEU A 205 22.64 -4.71 6.65
CA LEU A 205 21.30 -4.37 7.13
C LEU A 205 20.22 -5.17 6.38
N ILE A 206 20.28 -5.25 5.05
CA ILE A 206 19.30 -6.05 4.31
C ILE A 206 19.41 -7.54 4.66
N LYS A 207 20.62 -8.05 4.91
CA LYS A 207 20.84 -9.39 5.47
C LYS A 207 20.24 -9.53 6.88
N ARG A 208 20.37 -8.50 7.72
CA ARG A 208 19.72 -8.46 9.04
C ARG A 208 18.19 -8.46 8.95
N LEU A 209 17.60 -7.74 8.00
CA LEU A 209 16.15 -7.77 7.75
C LEU A 209 15.69 -9.19 7.37
N HIS A 210 16.54 -9.96 6.68
CA HIS A 210 16.37 -11.39 6.43
C HIS A 210 16.88 -12.28 7.58
N ALA A 211 16.87 -11.75 8.80
CA ALA A 211 17.22 -12.44 10.05
C ALA A 211 18.63 -13.07 10.08
N ASP A 212 19.56 -12.60 9.24
CA ASP A 212 20.88 -13.22 9.01
C ASP A 212 20.82 -14.68 8.52
N LEU A 213 19.65 -15.14 8.06
CA LEU A 213 19.40 -16.51 7.58
C LEU A 213 19.42 -16.65 6.06
N LEU A 214 19.10 -15.57 5.35
CA LEU A 214 19.10 -15.48 3.90
C LEU A 214 19.81 -14.19 3.48
N ASP A 215 20.44 -14.19 2.30
CA ASP A 215 21.00 -12.98 1.71
C ASP A 215 19.88 -12.16 1.06
N GLY A 216 19.86 -10.85 1.29
CA GLY A 216 18.77 -9.96 0.84
C GLY A 216 18.87 -9.49 -0.61
N GLY A 217 19.78 -10.05 -1.41
CA GLY A 217 20.10 -9.53 -2.75
C GLY A 217 21.05 -8.34 -2.74
N THR A 218 21.38 -7.85 -3.92
CA THR A 218 22.40 -6.81 -4.14
C THR A 218 21.85 -5.52 -4.73
N ASP A 219 20.67 -5.58 -5.37
CA ASP A 219 20.10 -4.46 -6.13
C ASP A 219 19.85 -3.22 -5.26
N ASN A 220 19.47 -3.44 -4.01
CA ASN A 220 18.98 -2.38 -3.12
C ASN A 220 20.01 -1.95 -2.07
N VAL A 221 21.27 -2.39 -2.21
CA VAL A 221 22.35 -2.03 -1.28
C VAL A 221 22.69 -0.55 -1.46
N GLY A 222 22.72 0.19 -0.35
CA GLY A 222 22.89 1.65 -0.34
C GLY A 222 21.60 2.43 -0.19
N ASP A 223 20.44 1.78 -0.32
CA ASP A 223 19.15 2.41 -0.08
C ASP A 223 18.92 2.70 1.40
N LYS A 224 17.98 3.61 1.65
CA LYS A 224 17.40 3.82 2.98
C LYS A 224 16.53 2.62 3.35
N ALA A 225 17.14 1.63 3.99
CA ALA A 225 16.54 0.34 4.27
C ALA A 225 15.53 0.33 5.44
N THR A 226 15.58 1.28 6.37
CA THR A 226 14.56 1.39 7.43
C THR A 226 14.20 2.85 7.72
N ASP A 227 12.90 3.13 7.91
CA ASP A 227 12.35 4.45 8.25
C ASP A 227 11.23 4.32 9.28
N PHE A 228 11.62 4.14 10.54
CA PHE A 228 10.70 3.79 11.62
C PHE A 228 10.18 5.04 12.35
N HIS A 229 8.86 5.17 12.44
CA HIS A 229 8.21 6.34 13.02
C HIS A 229 7.74 6.08 14.44
N SER A 230 8.09 6.94 15.40
CA SER A 230 7.62 6.82 16.79
C SER A 230 7.62 8.18 17.47
N ARG A 231 6.77 8.39 18.48
CA ARG A 231 6.99 9.52 19.41
C ARG A 231 8.07 9.19 20.43
N ILE A 232 8.70 10.23 20.93
CA ILE A 232 9.57 10.17 22.10
C ILE A 232 8.69 10.07 23.36
N ALA A 233 8.78 8.97 24.08
CA ALA A 233 8.10 8.76 25.36
C ALA A 233 8.78 9.52 26.50
N SER A 234 10.12 9.55 26.52
CA SER A 234 10.92 10.25 27.54
C SER A 234 12.28 10.68 26.99
N VAL A 235 12.87 11.73 27.59
CA VAL A 235 14.22 12.23 27.28
C VAL A 235 15.06 12.15 28.54
N GLY A 236 16.13 11.39 28.49
CA GLY A 236 17.10 11.23 29.58
C GLY A 236 18.42 11.95 29.29
N THR A 237 19.44 11.69 30.11
CA THR A 237 20.80 12.18 29.84
C THR A 237 21.42 11.34 28.72
N GLY A 238 21.58 11.92 27.53
CA GLY A 238 22.19 11.25 26.36
C GLY A 238 21.37 10.09 25.79
N THR A 239 20.09 10.00 26.15
CA THR A 239 19.18 8.92 25.74
C THR A 239 17.80 9.45 25.45
N ILE A 240 17.08 8.76 24.57
CA ILE A 240 15.64 8.90 24.40
C ILE A 240 14.97 7.53 24.51
N GLU A 241 13.76 7.52 25.02
CA GLU A 241 12.87 6.37 24.97
C GLU A 241 11.77 6.65 23.95
N LEU A 242 11.50 5.69 23.08
CA LEU A 242 10.45 5.69 22.07
C LEU A 242 9.19 5.06 22.66
N GLU A 243 8.01 5.49 22.22
CA GLU A 243 6.76 4.85 22.62
C GLU A 243 6.60 3.45 21.98
N ARG A 244 7.21 3.24 20.81
CA ARG A 244 7.22 1.95 20.11
C ARG A 244 8.54 1.22 20.33
N ALA A 245 8.47 -0.10 20.43
CA ALA A 245 9.65 -0.94 20.38
C ALA A 245 10.23 -0.99 18.96
N LEU A 246 11.57 -1.06 18.87
CA LEU A 246 12.29 -1.07 17.60
C LEU A 246 11.99 -2.36 16.80
N PRO A 247 11.58 -2.26 15.52
CA PRO A 247 11.29 -3.42 14.67
C PRO A 247 12.52 -4.28 14.39
N VAL A 248 13.68 -3.64 14.33
CA VAL A 248 14.98 -4.22 13.98
C VAL A 248 16.05 -3.55 14.83
N ASP A 249 17.23 -4.17 14.92
CA ASP A 249 18.40 -3.54 15.54
C ASP A 249 18.66 -2.17 14.91
N VAL A 250 18.98 -1.19 15.75
CA VAL A 250 19.49 0.11 15.34
C VAL A 250 20.98 0.16 15.63
N ASP A 251 21.80 0.27 14.58
CA ASP A 251 23.25 0.12 14.66
C ASP A 251 23.96 1.34 14.04
N PRO A 252 24.86 2.04 14.76
CA PRO A 252 25.61 3.17 14.21
C PRO A 252 26.36 2.87 12.91
N LYS A 253 26.73 1.60 12.66
CA LYS A 253 27.41 1.20 11.42
C LYS A 253 26.52 1.35 10.17
N TRP A 254 25.20 1.42 10.34
CA TRP A 254 24.20 1.62 9.28
C TRP A 254 23.73 3.08 9.19
N THR A 255 24.64 4.02 9.49
CA THR A 255 24.35 5.47 9.46
C THR A 255 23.07 5.81 10.21
N ALA A 256 22.90 5.24 11.41
CA ALA A 256 21.66 5.35 12.16
C ALA A 256 21.41 6.77 12.69
N GLU A 257 20.29 7.35 12.29
CA GLU A 257 19.91 8.73 12.57
C GLU A 257 18.52 8.82 13.23
N VAL A 258 18.39 9.75 14.16
CA VAL A 258 17.08 10.26 14.63
C VAL A 258 16.81 11.57 13.91
N ARG A 259 15.77 11.58 13.08
CA ARG A 259 15.32 12.74 12.30
C ARG A 259 13.97 13.24 12.80
N GLY A 260 13.70 14.52 12.58
CA GLY A 260 12.36 15.07 12.76
C GLY A 260 11.37 14.42 11.80
N PHE A 261 10.10 14.33 12.20
CA PHE A 261 9.00 13.97 11.31
C PHE A 261 8.33 15.25 10.81
N ALA A 262 8.62 15.66 9.59
CA ALA A 262 8.20 16.93 9.01
C ALA A 262 7.64 16.71 7.59
N PRO A 263 6.51 16.02 7.46
CA PRO A 263 5.82 15.74 6.19
C PRO A 263 5.60 17.02 5.37
N THR A 264 5.62 16.93 4.05
CA THR A 264 5.26 18.06 3.18
C THR A 264 3.87 17.96 2.57
N SER A 265 3.26 16.76 2.61
CA SER A 265 1.89 16.53 2.15
C SER A 265 1.17 15.57 3.10
N ARG A 266 0.08 16.05 3.69
CA ARG A 266 -0.79 15.32 4.60
C ARG A 266 -2.26 15.60 4.39
N ASP A 267 -3.10 14.73 4.96
CA ASP A 267 -4.55 14.88 4.99
C ASP A 267 -5.16 15.01 3.59
N VAL A 268 -4.61 14.26 2.64
CA VAL A 268 -5.10 14.15 1.26
C VAL A 268 -5.99 12.93 1.14
N GLY A 269 -7.13 13.08 0.46
CA GLY A 269 -8.13 12.03 0.34
C GLY A 269 -8.70 11.89 -1.07
N VAL A 270 -9.05 10.66 -1.45
CA VAL A 270 -9.95 10.37 -2.59
C VAL A 270 -11.08 9.49 -2.07
N GLU A 271 -12.33 9.93 -2.21
CA GLU A 271 -13.44 9.20 -1.61
C GLU A 271 -14.78 9.32 -2.33
N HIS A 272 -15.64 8.32 -2.11
CA HIS A 272 -17.05 8.29 -2.53
C HIS A 272 -17.25 8.48 -4.04
N LEU A 273 -16.38 7.89 -4.87
CA LEU A 273 -16.46 8.04 -6.34
C LEU A 273 -15.99 6.79 -7.09
N THR A 274 -16.36 6.72 -8.37
CA THR A 274 -15.87 5.71 -9.30
C THR A 274 -14.86 6.32 -10.28
N ILE A 275 -13.74 5.65 -10.53
CA ILE A 275 -12.82 5.96 -11.63
C ILE A 275 -12.95 4.89 -12.71
N ARG A 276 -13.27 5.29 -13.94
CA ARG A 276 -13.57 4.37 -15.05
C ARG A 276 -12.74 4.67 -16.29
N PHE A 277 -11.97 3.68 -16.71
CA PHE A 277 -11.23 3.66 -17.98
C PHE A 277 -11.99 2.92 -19.09
N PRO A 278 -11.58 3.04 -20.36
CA PRO A 278 -12.18 2.30 -21.46
C PRO A 278 -11.96 0.80 -21.29
N LEU A 279 -12.96 0.00 -21.68
CA LEU A 279 -12.79 -1.45 -21.74
C LEU A 279 -11.83 -1.79 -22.89
N THR A 280 -10.66 -2.30 -22.55
CA THR A 280 -9.62 -2.73 -23.49
C THR A 280 -9.07 -4.08 -23.07
N THR A 281 -8.61 -4.90 -24.01
CA THR A 281 -7.81 -6.08 -23.69
C THR A 281 -6.56 -5.65 -22.93
N TYR A 282 -6.25 -6.33 -21.84
CA TYR A 282 -5.03 -6.09 -21.09
C TYR A 282 -3.82 -6.45 -21.98
N PRO A 283 -2.89 -5.51 -22.25
CA PRO A 283 -1.80 -5.74 -23.20
C PRO A 283 -0.72 -6.72 -22.71
N GLY A 284 -0.80 -7.14 -21.44
CA GLY A 284 0.17 -8.03 -20.81
C GLY A 284 1.17 -7.29 -19.92
N HIS A 285 1.88 -8.07 -19.11
CA HIS A 285 2.84 -7.58 -18.11
C HIS A 285 3.91 -6.68 -18.76
N PHE A 286 4.16 -5.52 -18.15
CA PHE A 286 5.09 -4.47 -18.62
C PHE A 286 4.75 -3.81 -19.96
N ASN A 287 3.53 -4.01 -20.47
CA ASN A 287 3.06 -3.39 -21.72
C ASN A 287 1.92 -2.38 -21.48
N GLU A 288 1.71 -1.96 -20.23
CA GLU A 288 0.63 -1.07 -19.83
C GLU A 288 0.76 0.31 -20.45
N LYS A 289 -0.33 0.81 -21.04
CA LYS A 289 -0.40 2.18 -21.54
C LYS A 289 -0.61 3.20 -20.43
N GLY A 290 -0.96 2.74 -19.22
CA GLY A 290 -1.14 3.55 -18.03
C GLY A 290 -2.58 3.96 -17.81
N TYR A 291 -3.52 3.02 -17.85
CA TYR A 291 -4.85 3.22 -17.28
C TYR A 291 -4.78 3.12 -15.74
N ASN A 292 -4.09 4.09 -15.12
CA ASN A 292 -3.71 4.08 -13.72
C ASN A 292 -4.57 5.07 -12.92
N ALA A 293 -5.30 4.60 -11.91
CA ALA A 293 -6.33 5.39 -11.22
C ALA A 293 -5.75 6.37 -10.18
N ILE A 294 -5.18 5.85 -9.09
CA ILE A 294 -4.73 6.68 -7.95
C ILE A 294 -3.27 6.40 -7.63
N GLN A 295 -2.46 7.45 -7.48
CA GLN A 295 -1.13 7.33 -6.89
C GLN A 295 -0.86 8.38 -5.81
N PHE A 296 -0.49 7.92 -4.63
CA PHE A 296 0.04 8.75 -3.57
C PHE A 296 1.54 8.48 -3.40
N SER A 297 2.36 9.53 -3.47
CA SER A 297 3.81 9.45 -3.42
C SER A 297 4.37 10.36 -2.34
N GLY A 298 5.02 9.80 -1.32
CA GLY A 298 5.59 10.59 -0.22
C GLY A 298 4.56 11.31 0.66
N VAL A 299 3.31 10.85 0.69
CA VAL A 299 2.28 11.47 1.53
C VAL A 299 2.26 10.83 2.91
N THR A 300 1.63 11.50 3.88
CA THR A 300 1.46 10.95 5.22
C THR A 300 0.08 11.28 5.76
N ASP A 301 -0.53 10.43 6.60
CA ASP A 301 -1.88 10.67 7.12
C ASP A 301 -2.87 10.95 5.97
N ALA A 302 -2.98 10.02 5.03
CA ALA A 302 -3.81 10.17 3.82
C ALA A 302 -4.78 8.99 3.67
N TRP A 303 -5.74 9.09 2.75
CA TRP A 303 -6.69 8.01 2.56
C TRP A 303 -7.26 7.86 1.14
N VAL A 304 -7.68 6.63 0.84
CA VAL A 304 -8.61 6.30 -0.24
C VAL A 304 -9.77 5.56 0.42
N ARG A 305 -11.01 6.04 0.27
CA ARG A 305 -12.18 5.46 0.96
C ARG A 305 -13.39 5.37 0.05
N ASP A 306 -14.06 4.21 0.02
CA ASP A 306 -15.30 4.03 -0.75
C ASP A 306 -15.13 4.41 -2.22
N VAL A 307 -14.16 3.75 -2.87
CA VAL A 307 -13.78 4.02 -4.27
C VAL A 307 -13.94 2.75 -5.08
N LYS A 308 -14.57 2.88 -6.25
CA LYS A 308 -14.61 1.82 -7.26
C LYS A 308 -13.69 2.16 -8.42
N VAL A 309 -12.85 1.22 -8.84
CA VAL A 309 -11.99 1.37 -10.02
C VAL A 309 -12.39 0.35 -11.08
N LEU A 310 -12.67 0.85 -12.28
CA LEU A 310 -13.12 0.06 -13.43
C LEU A 310 -12.10 0.08 -14.56
N ASN A 311 -11.73 -1.10 -15.04
CA ASN A 311 -10.88 -1.32 -16.22
C ASN A 311 -9.47 -0.68 -16.08
N SER A 312 -8.88 -0.71 -14.88
CA SER A 312 -7.54 -0.17 -14.64
C SER A 312 -6.43 -1.15 -15.00
N ASP A 313 -5.33 -0.62 -15.52
CA ASP A 313 -4.04 -1.32 -15.55
C ASP A 313 -3.39 -1.32 -14.15
N TYR A 314 -3.60 -0.23 -13.39
CA TYR A 314 -3.10 -0.05 -12.04
C TYR A 314 -4.15 0.68 -11.20
N ALA A 315 -4.69 0.06 -10.15
CA ALA A 315 -5.78 0.70 -9.41
C ALA A 315 -5.31 1.71 -8.36
N VAL A 316 -4.65 1.26 -7.29
CA VAL A 316 -4.18 2.15 -6.21
C VAL A 316 -2.70 1.89 -5.94
N ASN A 317 -1.88 2.92 -6.11
CA ASN A 317 -0.46 2.89 -5.82
C ASN A 317 -0.12 3.81 -4.64
N ILE A 318 0.32 3.26 -3.53
CA ILE A 318 0.87 4.01 -2.41
C ILE A 318 2.38 3.82 -2.41
N THR A 319 3.14 4.89 -2.56
CA THR A 319 4.61 4.79 -2.61
C THR A 319 5.32 5.78 -1.71
N GLY A 320 6.34 5.30 -0.99
CA GLY A 320 7.14 6.10 -0.04
C GLY A 320 6.31 6.85 1.00
N SER A 321 5.11 6.35 1.30
CA SER A 321 4.10 7.03 2.11
C SER A 321 3.88 6.29 3.43
N PHE A 322 3.39 7.00 4.44
CA PHE A 322 3.22 6.46 5.80
C PHE A 322 1.86 6.81 6.38
N PHE A 323 1.30 5.93 7.21
CA PHE A 323 0.00 6.17 7.85
C PHE A 323 -1.13 6.46 6.83
N VAL A 324 -1.12 5.74 5.71
CA VAL A 324 -2.18 5.81 4.68
C VAL A 324 -3.20 4.71 4.93
N THR A 325 -4.49 5.04 4.88
CA THR A 325 -5.58 4.05 4.90
C THR A 325 -6.26 3.96 3.53
N VAL A 326 -6.22 2.78 2.92
CA VAL A 326 -6.99 2.42 1.72
C VAL A 326 -8.12 1.50 2.20
N ARG A 327 -9.37 1.96 2.16
CA ARG A 327 -10.51 1.19 2.68
C ARG A 327 -11.74 1.22 1.80
N ASP A 328 -12.54 0.15 1.86
CA ASP A 328 -13.82 0.07 1.16
C ASP A 328 -13.62 0.25 -0.37
N VAL A 329 -12.59 -0.40 -0.93
CA VAL A 329 -12.21 -0.28 -2.34
C VAL A 329 -12.66 -1.49 -3.14
N GLU A 330 -13.35 -1.26 -4.26
CA GLU A 330 -13.75 -2.32 -5.21
C GLU A 330 -12.98 -2.18 -6.51
N LEU A 331 -12.37 -3.29 -6.97
CA LEU A 331 -11.67 -3.37 -8.25
C LEU A 331 -12.42 -4.31 -9.18
N ASP A 332 -12.88 -3.83 -10.33
CA ASP A 332 -13.67 -4.63 -11.27
C ASP A 332 -13.46 -4.22 -12.73
N THR A 333 -14.07 -4.96 -13.65
CA THR A 333 -14.10 -4.64 -15.08
C THR A 333 -15.53 -4.64 -15.60
N THR A 334 -15.83 -3.76 -16.55
CA THR A 334 -17.16 -3.69 -17.19
C THR A 334 -17.37 -4.79 -18.24
N GLY A 335 -16.38 -5.66 -18.44
CA GLY A 335 -16.35 -6.75 -19.42
C GLY A 335 -15.05 -7.53 -19.33
N SER A 336 -14.82 -8.47 -20.25
CA SER A 336 -13.56 -9.23 -20.28
C SER A 336 -12.40 -8.36 -20.73
N ARG A 337 -11.27 -8.42 -20.00
CA ARG A 337 -9.98 -7.87 -20.42
C ARG A 337 -8.92 -8.95 -20.68
N GLY A 338 -9.30 -10.23 -20.54
CA GLY A 338 -8.39 -11.37 -20.47
C GLY A 338 -8.52 -12.12 -19.13
N SER A 339 -7.71 -13.15 -18.95
CA SER A 339 -7.60 -13.90 -17.69
C SER A 339 -6.95 -13.07 -16.58
N LEU A 340 -5.99 -12.22 -16.95
CA LEU A 340 -5.45 -11.14 -16.14
C LEU A 340 -5.98 -9.81 -16.67
N VAL A 341 -6.39 -8.91 -15.77
CA VAL A 341 -7.09 -7.67 -16.15
C VAL A 341 -6.27 -6.39 -16.03
N GLY A 342 -5.10 -6.48 -15.43
CA GLY A 342 -4.21 -5.36 -15.12
C GLY A 342 -2.94 -5.83 -14.43
N HIS A 343 -2.02 -4.90 -14.22
CA HIS A 343 -0.73 -5.12 -13.60
C HIS A 343 -0.87 -5.22 -12.07
N HIS A 344 -1.18 -4.10 -11.40
CA HIS A 344 -1.36 -4.03 -9.95
C HIS A 344 -2.79 -3.67 -9.56
N GLY A 345 -3.36 -4.40 -8.61
CA GLY A 345 -4.58 -4.02 -7.91
C GLY A 345 -4.27 -2.96 -6.85
N LEU A 346 -3.95 -3.42 -5.64
CA LEU A 346 -3.60 -2.57 -4.50
C LEU A 346 -2.10 -2.72 -4.19
N ASN A 347 -1.33 -1.67 -4.45
CA ASN A 347 0.12 -1.66 -4.22
C ASN A 347 0.53 -0.76 -3.06
N ASN A 348 1.46 -1.27 -2.26
CA ASN A 348 2.35 -0.49 -1.42
C ASN A 348 3.80 -0.66 -1.86
N GLY A 349 4.39 0.36 -2.47
CA GLY A 349 5.80 0.38 -2.88
C GLY A 349 6.65 1.35 -2.09
N HIS A 350 7.54 0.86 -1.22
CA HIS A 350 8.19 1.66 -0.16
C HIS A 350 7.18 2.19 0.88
N GLY A 351 7.69 2.82 1.94
CA GLY A 351 6.87 3.39 3.01
C GLY A 351 6.61 2.40 4.14
N GLY A 352 5.57 2.61 4.94
CA GLY A 352 5.29 1.72 6.06
C GLY A 352 4.14 2.20 6.94
N ASP A 353 3.69 1.33 7.84
CA ASP A 353 2.53 1.59 8.70
C ASP A 353 1.28 2.02 7.90
N ASN A 354 1.10 1.46 6.69
CA ASN A 354 -0.08 1.68 5.84
C ASN A 354 -1.10 0.55 6.05
N LEU A 355 -2.39 0.87 5.93
CA LEU A 355 -3.50 -0.05 6.13
C LEU A 355 -4.34 -0.16 4.85
N PHE A 356 -4.49 -1.38 4.34
CA PHE A 356 -5.44 -1.74 3.31
C PHE A 356 -6.53 -2.59 3.96
N GLU A 357 -7.79 -2.14 3.97
CA GLU A 357 -8.87 -2.87 4.63
C GLU A 357 -10.18 -2.91 3.86
N ARG A 358 -11.00 -3.94 4.07
CA ARG A 358 -12.35 -4.07 3.46
C ARG A 358 -12.36 -3.80 1.95
N PHE A 359 -11.45 -4.44 1.22
CA PHE A 359 -11.38 -4.36 -0.23
C PHE A 359 -12.03 -5.58 -0.90
N ASP A 360 -12.44 -5.42 -2.16
CA ASP A 360 -13.02 -6.46 -2.99
C ASP A 360 -12.38 -6.47 -4.39
N VAL A 361 -11.50 -7.44 -4.62
CA VAL A 361 -10.80 -7.63 -5.91
C VAL A 361 -11.60 -8.61 -6.76
N LYS A 362 -12.51 -8.10 -7.59
CA LYS A 362 -13.46 -8.90 -8.40
C LYS A 362 -12.80 -9.61 -9.59
N LYS A 363 -11.57 -9.24 -9.91
CA LYS A 363 -10.83 -9.70 -11.09
C LYS A 363 -9.37 -9.91 -10.75
N THR A 364 -8.73 -10.86 -11.42
CA THR A 364 -7.32 -11.21 -11.16
C THR A 364 -6.38 -10.25 -11.88
N PHE A 365 -5.51 -9.58 -11.13
CA PHE A 365 -4.39 -8.79 -11.63
C PHE A 365 -3.13 -9.67 -11.73
N VAL A 366 -2.07 -9.21 -12.39
CA VAL A 366 -0.77 -9.89 -12.24
C VAL A 366 -0.40 -9.92 -10.75
N HIS A 367 -0.55 -8.78 -10.09
CA HIS A 367 -0.34 -8.57 -8.67
C HIS A 367 -1.60 -7.97 -8.02
N ASP A 368 -2.37 -8.77 -7.29
CA ASP A 368 -3.62 -8.33 -6.65
C ASP A 368 -3.32 -7.40 -5.45
N LEU A 369 -2.48 -7.88 -4.53
CA LEU A 369 -2.07 -7.17 -3.32
C LEU A 369 -0.54 -7.19 -3.25
N THR A 370 0.09 -6.03 -3.37
CA THR A 370 1.56 -5.91 -3.39
C THR A 370 2.08 -5.16 -2.18
N ASN A 371 3.13 -5.68 -1.55
CA ASN A 371 3.96 -4.97 -0.58
C ASN A 371 5.45 -5.13 -0.91
N GLU A 372 6.17 -4.06 -1.17
CA GLU A 372 7.53 -4.13 -1.71
C GLU A 372 8.48 -3.03 -1.19
N TRP A 373 9.77 -3.17 -1.47
CA TRP A 373 10.83 -2.16 -1.23
C TRP A 373 10.97 -1.66 0.22
N TYR A 374 11.51 -2.52 1.10
CA TYR A 374 11.78 -2.22 2.51
C TYR A 374 10.55 -1.80 3.33
N ALA A 375 9.35 -1.94 2.75
CA ALA A 375 8.13 -1.53 3.39
C ALA A 375 7.94 -2.29 4.70
N THR A 376 7.67 -1.55 5.77
CA THR A 376 7.63 -2.10 7.13
C THR A 376 6.28 -1.86 7.79
N GLY A 377 5.71 -2.89 8.42
CA GLY A 377 4.50 -2.75 9.23
C GLY A 377 3.22 -2.48 8.42
N VAL A 378 3.22 -2.83 7.14
CA VAL A 378 2.03 -2.71 6.27
C VAL A 378 1.02 -3.80 6.63
N VAL A 379 -0.27 -3.46 6.59
CA VAL A 379 -1.37 -4.34 6.95
C VAL A 379 -2.37 -4.46 5.81
N PHE A 380 -2.72 -5.69 5.44
CA PHE A 380 -3.88 -6.03 4.63
C PHE A 380 -4.89 -6.76 5.51
N SER A 381 -6.09 -6.19 5.68
CA SER A 381 -7.05 -6.59 6.70
C SER A 381 -8.46 -6.77 6.13
N ASN A 382 -9.16 -7.85 6.49
CA ASN A 382 -10.61 -8.00 6.23
C ASN A 382 -11.00 -7.78 4.75
N GLY A 383 -10.15 -8.21 3.81
CA GLY A 383 -10.37 -8.06 2.37
C GLY A 383 -10.72 -9.38 1.69
N ARG A 384 -11.22 -9.29 0.45
CA ARG A 384 -11.53 -10.47 -0.37
C ARG A 384 -11.14 -10.28 -1.83
N GLY A 385 -10.97 -11.39 -2.54
CA GLY A 385 -10.89 -11.37 -3.99
C GLY A 385 -11.24 -12.71 -4.61
N VAL A 386 -11.36 -12.73 -5.94
CA VAL A 386 -11.75 -13.95 -6.66
C VAL A 386 -10.66 -15.02 -6.67
N ASN A 387 -9.38 -14.62 -6.65
CA ASN A 387 -8.22 -15.53 -6.59
C ASN A 387 -6.95 -14.76 -6.20
N LEU A 388 -6.90 -14.27 -4.97
CA LEU A 388 -5.85 -13.36 -4.50
C LEU A 388 -4.45 -14.00 -4.54
N ASN A 389 -3.45 -13.25 -5.01
CA ASN A 389 -2.06 -13.45 -4.62
C ASN A 389 -1.59 -12.41 -3.60
N LEU A 390 -0.69 -12.83 -2.71
CA LEU A 390 0.00 -12.00 -1.75
C LEU A 390 1.39 -11.72 -2.31
N ASP A 391 1.49 -10.68 -3.13
CA ASP A 391 2.72 -10.33 -3.81
C ASP A 391 3.66 -9.53 -2.91
N HIS A 392 4.85 -10.07 -2.65
CA HIS A 392 5.86 -9.40 -1.83
C HIS A 392 6.94 -8.73 -2.69
N HIS A 393 6.99 -9.03 -3.99
CA HIS A 393 7.82 -8.35 -5.00
C HIS A 393 9.33 -8.20 -4.68
N ARG A 394 9.85 -8.94 -3.69
CA ARG A 394 11.25 -8.89 -3.23
C ARG A 394 11.63 -7.51 -2.68
N SER A 395 12.93 -7.25 -2.52
CA SER A 395 13.45 -6.01 -1.92
C SER A 395 13.06 -5.82 -0.46
N ALA A 396 13.04 -6.91 0.30
CA ALA A 396 12.94 -6.91 1.77
C ALA A 396 11.70 -6.23 2.39
N PRO A 397 10.46 -6.43 1.89
CA PRO A 397 9.28 -6.08 2.69
C PRO A 397 9.34 -6.84 4.01
N TYR A 398 9.17 -6.11 5.11
CA TYR A 398 9.51 -6.58 6.46
C TYR A 398 8.31 -6.48 7.38
N SER A 399 7.94 -7.60 8.02
CA SER A 399 6.80 -7.66 8.92
C SER A 399 5.50 -7.14 8.27
N THR A 400 5.09 -7.65 7.11
CA THR A 400 3.70 -7.43 6.63
C THR A 400 2.75 -8.27 7.47
N LEU A 401 1.53 -7.77 7.66
CA LEU A 401 0.43 -8.54 8.23
C LEU A 401 -0.65 -8.73 7.17
N TRP A 402 -0.93 -9.98 6.86
CA TRP A 402 -2.09 -10.41 6.07
C TRP A 402 -3.09 -11.00 7.05
N THR A 403 -4.21 -10.31 7.33
CA THR A 403 -5.14 -10.76 8.37
C THR A 403 -6.60 -10.78 7.92
N GLN A 404 -7.30 -11.88 8.22
CA GLN A 404 -8.71 -12.06 7.93
C GLN A 404 -9.06 -11.89 6.44
N LEU A 405 -8.31 -12.54 5.55
CA LEU A 405 -8.55 -12.43 4.10
C LEU A 405 -9.33 -13.62 3.55
N ASP A 406 -10.23 -13.33 2.62
CA ASP A 406 -10.83 -14.33 1.72
C ASP A 406 -10.07 -14.39 0.41
N MET A 407 -9.26 -15.44 0.25
CA MET A 407 -8.39 -15.65 -0.91
C MET A 407 -9.16 -16.09 -2.17
N GLY A 408 -10.48 -16.34 -2.05
CA GLY A 408 -11.31 -16.80 -3.16
C GLY A 408 -10.93 -18.22 -3.59
N ALA A 409 -10.66 -18.42 -4.88
CA ALA A 409 -10.23 -19.71 -5.41
C ALA A 409 -8.93 -20.21 -4.78
N ALA A 410 -8.07 -19.30 -4.28
CA ALA A 410 -6.85 -19.58 -3.54
C ALA A 410 -5.86 -20.54 -4.25
N THR A 411 -5.79 -20.46 -5.59
CA THR A 411 -4.89 -21.32 -6.39
C THR A 411 -3.51 -20.72 -6.61
N ARG A 412 -3.31 -19.44 -6.26
CA ARG A 412 -2.07 -18.69 -6.49
C ARG A 412 -1.61 -17.79 -5.33
N PRO A 413 -1.82 -18.14 -4.05
CA PRO A 413 -1.57 -17.21 -2.93
C PRO A 413 -0.13 -16.68 -2.89
N TRP A 414 0.84 -17.46 -3.39
CA TRP A 414 2.28 -17.12 -3.37
C TRP A 414 2.84 -16.72 -4.72
N ALA A 415 2.01 -16.53 -5.74
CA ALA A 415 2.47 -15.99 -7.01
C ALA A 415 2.98 -14.57 -6.74
N SER A 416 4.28 -14.36 -6.85
CA SER A 416 4.92 -13.08 -6.52
C SER A 416 6.00 -12.75 -7.55
N GLY A 417 6.12 -11.46 -7.86
CA GLY A 417 7.09 -10.97 -8.84
C GLY A 417 8.38 -10.47 -8.22
N GLY A 418 9.01 -9.53 -8.93
CA GLY A 418 10.27 -8.91 -8.54
C GLY A 418 11.49 -9.61 -9.14
N SER A 419 12.46 -8.79 -9.56
CA SER A 419 13.72 -9.26 -10.12
C SER A 419 14.54 -10.10 -9.12
N SER A 420 15.08 -11.23 -9.57
CA SER A 420 15.78 -12.20 -8.72
C SER A 420 17.00 -11.64 -7.97
N ASN A 421 17.64 -10.58 -8.48
CA ASN A 421 18.76 -9.90 -7.81
C ASN A 421 18.35 -9.12 -6.54
N ARG A 422 17.05 -9.00 -6.25
CA ARG A 422 16.46 -8.33 -5.07
C ARG A 422 16.24 -9.26 -3.87
N GLY A 423 16.83 -10.47 -3.90
CA GLY A 423 16.79 -11.42 -2.79
C GLY A 423 15.47 -12.20 -2.71
N PRO A 424 15.20 -12.86 -1.57
CA PRO A 424 13.92 -13.53 -1.28
C PRO A 424 12.71 -12.63 -1.50
N HIS A 425 11.54 -13.23 -1.72
CA HIS A 425 10.29 -12.48 -1.88
C HIS A 425 9.97 -11.64 -0.64
N SER A 426 10.27 -12.14 0.56
CA SER A 426 10.01 -11.45 1.83
C SER A 426 11.22 -11.42 2.75
N ALA A 427 11.36 -10.33 3.50
CA ALA A 427 12.19 -10.30 4.69
C ALA A 427 11.45 -10.95 5.89
N ALA A 428 12.04 -10.87 7.08
CA ALA A 428 11.56 -11.62 8.23
C ALA A 428 10.24 -11.11 8.82
N TYR A 429 9.57 -12.02 9.55
CA TYR A 429 8.39 -11.78 10.39
C TYR A 429 7.10 -11.41 9.64
N ASP A 430 7.06 -11.62 8.32
CA ASP A 430 5.81 -11.62 7.59
C ASP A 430 4.82 -12.63 8.21
N THR A 431 3.58 -12.19 8.39
CA THR A 431 2.60 -12.92 9.17
C THR A 431 1.29 -13.05 8.42
N CYS A 432 0.93 -14.28 8.09
CA CYS A 432 -0.38 -14.68 7.60
C CYS A 432 -1.24 -15.12 8.79
N TRP A 433 -2.37 -14.46 9.00
CA TRP A 433 -3.28 -14.69 10.12
C TRP A 433 -4.73 -14.81 9.64
N ASN A 434 -5.40 -15.94 9.87
CA ASN A 434 -6.79 -16.14 9.45
C ASN A 434 -7.00 -15.92 7.93
N LEU A 435 -6.35 -16.74 7.10
CA LEU A 435 -6.52 -16.69 5.66
C LEU A 435 -7.37 -17.88 5.22
N LYS A 436 -8.56 -17.61 4.69
CA LYS A 436 -9.46 -18.64 4.14
C LYS A 436 -9.40 -18.69 2.62
N GLY A 437 -9.79 -19.81 2.05
CA GLY A 437 -9.89 -20.00 0.60
C GLY A 437 -10.77 -21.20 0.27
N ALA A 438 -11.22 -21.29 -0.98
CA ALA A 438 -12.04 -22.39 -1.47
C ALA A 438 -11.31 -23.74 -1.45
N VAL A 439 -9.98 -23.71 -1.56
CA VAL A 439 -9.10 -24.88 -1.44
C VAL A 439 -8.07 -24.67 -0.34
N LYS A 440 -7.55 -25.78 0.19
CA LYS A 440 -6.33 -25.73 1.00
C LYS A 440 -5.12 -25.53 0.09
N PHE A 441 -4.25 -24.57 0.41
CA PHE A 441 -3.06 -24.27 -0.38
C PHE A 441 -1.75 -24.67 0.32
N ALA A 442 -0.71 -24.98 -0.46
CA ALA A 442 0.61 -25.26 0.10
C ALA A 442 1.20 -24.02 0.80
N LEU A 443 2.20 -24.20 1.67
CA LEU A 443 3.07 -23.09 2.08
C LEU A 443 3.98 -22.67 0.89
N PRO A 444 4.57 -21.46 0.90
CA PRO A 444 5.42 -21.02 -0.20
C PRO A 444 6.72 -21.85 -0.30
N ALA A 445 7.51 -21.62 -1.35
CA ALA A 445 8.84 -22.20 -1.46
C ALA A 445 9.74 -21.82 -0.27
N ASN A 446 10.64 -22.71 0.16
CA ASN A 446 11.41 -22.50 1.39
C ASN A 446 12.24 -21.19 1.36
N ASP A 447 12.71 -20.77 0.19
CA ASP A 447 13.49 -19.56 -0.03
C ASP A 447 12.63 -18.29 -0.19
N PHE A 448 11.32 -18.37 0.03
CA PHE A 448 10.42 -17.21 -0.05
C PHE A 448 10.78 -16.11 0.94
N GLY A 449 11.23 -16.47 2.13
CA GLY A 449 11.70 -15.55 3.16
C GLY A 449 11.97 -16.27 4.48
N PRO A 450 12.70 -15.67 5.43
CA PRO A 450 12.99 -16.29 6.73
C PRO A 450 11.93 -15.90 7.77
N LYS A 451 11.78 -16.70 8.84
CA LYS A 451 10.91 -16.41 9.99
C LYS A 451 9.47 -16.02 9.65
N LEU A 452 8.91 -16.61 8.59
CA LEU A 452 7.51 -16.41 8.20
C LEU A 452 6.58 -17.09 9.21
N ASN A 453 5.43 -16.49 9.47
CA ASN A 453 4.45 -16.99 10.44
C ASN A 453 3.12 -17.28 9.74
N PHE A 454 2.59 -18.48 9.93
CA PHE A 454 1.30 -18.92 9.37
C PHE A 454 0.39 -19.38 10.51
N ILE A 455 -0.64 -18.59 10.82
CA ILE A 455 -1.57 -18.84 11.92
C ILE A 455 -2.99 -18.81 11.38
N GLY A 456 -3.78 -19.87 11.59
CA GLY A 456 -5.17 -19.85 11.11
C GLY A 456 -5.27 -19.81 9.59
N VAL A 457 -4.35 -20.43 8.86
CA VAL A 457 -4.30 -20.38 7.39
C VAL A 457 -4.94 -21.65 6.81
N ALA A 458 -5.69 -21.51 5.71
CA ALA A 458 -6.24 -22.63 4.94
C ALA A 458 -5.15 -23.40 4.19
N THR A 459 -4.15 -23.91 4.91
CA THR A 459 -3.04 -24.65 4.32
C THR A 459 -3.26 -26.16 4.35
N SER A 460 -2.68 -26.86 3.38
CA SER A 460 -2.55 -28.33 3.37
C SER A 460 -1.37 -28.82 4.21
N ALA A 461 -0.46 -27.92 4.63
CA ALA A 461 0.69 -28.28 5.44
C ALA A 461 0.29 -28.62 6.88
N THR A 462 0.90 -29.68 7.43
CA THR A 462 0.73 -30.08 8.84
C THR A 462 1.96 -29.78 9.70
N LYS A 463 3.07 -29.35 9.07
CA LYS A 463 4.32 -28.96 9.70
C LYS A 463 5.11 -28.02 8.81
N VAL A 464 6.03 -27.28 9.41
CA VAL A 464 7.04 -26.50 8.68
C VAL A 464 8.15 -27.43 8.18
N THR A 465 8.55 -27.25 6.92
CA THR A 465 9.72 -27.91 6.31
C THR A 465 10.86 -26.96 5.98
N SER A 466 10.61 -25.65 6.04
CA SER A 466 11.62 -24.64 5.74
C SER A 466 12.75 -24.66 6.78
N PRO A 467 14.03 -24.60 6.36
CA PRO A 467 15.15 -24.48 7.28
C PRO A 467 15.29 -23.08 7.88
N TYR A 468 14.47 -22.10 7.44
CA TYR A 468 14.60 -20.69 7.80
C TYR A 468 13.65 -20.26 8.92
N ASP A 469 13.42 -21.14 9.90
CA ASP A 469 12.71 -20.85 11.16
C ASP A 469 11.27 -20.32 11.01
N TRP A 470 10.51 -20.92 10.09
CA TRP A 470 9.08 -20.59 9.98
C TRP A 470 8.27 -21.13 11.15
N TYR A 471 7.10 -20.54 11.36
CA TYR A 471 6.15 -20.94 12.37
C TYR A 471 4.80 -21.25 11.76
N LEU A 472 4.20 -22.37 12.16
CA LEU A 472 2.90 -22.82 11.69
C LEU A 472 2.02 -23.22 12.88
N GLU A 473 0.83 -22.64 12.94
CA GLU A 473 -0.30 -23.15 13.72
C GLU A 473 -1.33 -23.74 12.77
N THR A 474 -1.70 -24.99 12.99
CA THR A 474 -2.64 -25.73 12.11
C THR A 474 -4.11 -25.50 12.47
N THR A 475 -4.41 -24.55 13.38
CA THR A 475 -5.76 -24.10 13.69
C THR A 475 -6.47 -23.67 12.40
N ALA A 476 -7.72 -24.08 12.19
CA ALA A 476 -8.44 -23.66 10.99
C ALA A 476 -8.76 -22.15 11.02
N PRO A 477 -8.86 -21.47 9.87
CA PRO A 477 -9.22 -20.04 9.83
C PRO A 477 -10.53 -19.70 10.56
N ALA A 478 -11.53 -20.61 10.53
CA ALA A 478 -12.80 -20.41 11.22
C ALA A 478 -12.72 -20.58 12.75
N GLU A 479 -11.60 -21.10 13.26
CA GLU A 479 -11.41 -21.48 14.67
C GLU A 479 -10.40 -20.59 15.39
N ILE A 480 -9.65 -19.73 14.69
CA ILE A 480 -8.65 -18.84 15.31
C ILE A 480 -9.31 -17.60 15.94
N GLU A 481 -8.92 -17.29 17.17
CA GLU A 481 -9.28 -16.05 17.89
C GLU A 481 -8.02 -15.30 18.35
N PRO A 482 -7.95 -13.96 18.17
CA PRO A 482 -8.88 -13.12 17.43
C PRO A 482 -8.90 -13.46 15.94
N ALA A 483 -10.04 -13.24 15.28
CA ALA A 483 -10.14 -13.44 13.83
C ALA A 483 -9.24 -12.46 13.07
N ASN A 484 -9.13 -11.22 13.57
CA ASN A 484 -8.32 -10.16 12.99
C ASN A 484 -7.26 -9.70 14.00
N LEU A 485 -5.98 -9.93 13.67
CA LEU A 485 -4.89 -9.61 14.58
C LEU A 485 -4.66 -8.09 14.68
N PHE A 486 -4.78 -7.37 13.57
CA PHE A 486 -4.58 -5.92 13.53
C PHE A 486 -5.59 -5.20 14.43
N GLU A 487 -6.88 -5.53 14.30
CA GLU A 487 -7.93 -4.94 15.11
C GLU A 487 -7.72 -5.23 16.60
N ALA A 488 -7.34 -6.46 16.95
CA ALA A 488 -7.05 -6.85 18.33
C ALA A 488 -5.83 -6.08 18.90
N MET A 489 -4.77 -5.92 18.11
CA MET A 489 -3.59 -5.12 18.48
C MET A 489 -3.94 -3.65 18.70
N ARG A 490 -4.69 -3.07 17.77
CA ARG A 490 -5.17 -1.70 17.86
C ARG A 490 -6.06 -1.49 19.08
N ALA A 491 -7.01 -2.39 19.33
CA ALA A 491 -7.87 -2.34 20.51
C ALA A 491 -7.07 -2.42 21.80
N LYS A 492 -6.08 -3.31 21.89
CA LYS A 492 -5.17 -3.41 23.05
C LYS A 492 -4.43 -2.08 23.29
N ARG A 493 -3.81 -1.52 22.25
CA ARG A 493 -3.02 -0.27 22.37
C ARG A 493 -3.90 0.90 22.79
N LEU A 494 -5.10 1.02 22.23
CA LEU A 494 -6.01 2.14 22.49
C LEU A 494 -6.90 1.94 23.73
N GLY A 495 -6.71 0.84 24.49
CA GLY A 495 -7.35 0.64 25.79
C GLY A 495 -8.75 0.02 25.75
N GLY A 496 -9.13 -0.66 24.67
CA GLY A 496 -10.38 -1.44 24.58
C GLY A 496 -11.68 -0.64 24.60
N GLY A 497 -11.62 0.69 24.49
CA GLY A 497 -12.78 1.50 24.14
C GLY A 497 -13.23 1.10 22.75
N ASP A 498 -14.53 0.79 22.61
CA ASP A 498 -15.24 0.43 21.38
C ASP A 498 -14.38 0.72 20.15
N ALA A 499 -13.79 -0.33 19.56
CA ALA A 499 -13.28 -0.24 18.20
C ALA A 499 -14.49 0.24 17.42
N GLY A 500 -14.50 1.55 17.11
CA GLY A 500 -15.73 2.28 16.87
C GLY A 500 -16.68 1.41 16.10
N THR A 501 -17.86 1.19 16.65
CA THR A 501 -19.02 1.22 15.77
C THR A 501 -18.83 2.49 14.94
N ASP A 502 -18.24 2.33 13.74
CA ASP A 502 -18.19 3.33 12.69
C ASP A 502 -19.67 3.54 12.42
N ALA A 503 -20.27 4.42 13.21
CA ALA A 503 -21.54 5.02 12.91
C ALA A 503 -21.24 5.83 11.66
N ASP A 504 -21.29 5.13 10.53
CA ASP A 504 -21.43 5.69 9.21
C ASP A 504 -22.69 6.55 9.27
N ALA A 505 -22.51 7.79 9.72
CA ALA A 505 -23.45 8.86 9.50
C ALA A 505 -23.33 9.27 8.02
N ASP A 506 -23.54 8.30 7.13
CA ASP A 506 -23.90 8.55 5.74
C ASP A 506 -25.43 8.49 5.64
N ALA A 507 -26.08 9.34 6.45
CA ALA A 507 -27.47 9.67 6.28
C ALA A 507 -27.57 10.69 5.13
N GLY A 508 -27.51 10.16 3.91
CA GLY A 508 -27.53 10.93 2.66
C GLY A 508 -28.29 10.21 1.55
N ALA A 509 -29.61 10.06 1.72
CA ALA A 509 -30.60 9.84 0.67
C ALA A 509 -30.50 8.53 -0.18
N ASP A 510 -30.80 7.38 0.41
CA ASP A 510 -31.44 6.28 -0.34
C ASP A 510 -32.82 5.98 0.26
N ALA A 511 -33.79 6.80 -0.12
CA ALA A 511 -35.20 6.50 0.06
C ALA A 511 -35.92 6.78 -1.27
N GLY A 512 -35.88 5.80 -2.17
CA GLY A 512 -36.84 5.78 -3.28
C GLY A 512 -36.40 5.02 -4.54
N ALA A 513 -36.27 3.69 -4.47
CA ALA A 513 -36.49 2.84 -5.64
C ALA A 513 -36.72 1.37 -5.25
N LYS A 514 -37.91 1.07 -4.71
CA LYS A 514 -38.51 -0.27 -4.86
C LYS A 514 -39.94 -0.10 -5.37
N ALA A 515 -40.10 -0.25 -6.68
CA ALA A 515 -41.25 -0.90 -7.32
C ALA A 515 -40.99 -0.96 -8.83
N ASP A 516 -41.35 -2.10 -9.41
CA ASP A 516 -41.65 -2.32 -10.83
C ASP A 516 -40.48 -2.66 -11.77
N ALA A 517 -40.15 -3.95 -11.79
CA ALA A 517 -39.66 -4.62 -13.00
C ALA A 517 -40.20 -6.06 -13.04
N GLU A 518 -41.49 -6.19 -13.34
CA GLU A 518 -42.02 -7.40 -13.96
C GLU A 518 -42.00 -7.24 -15.49
N ALA A 519 -41.65 -8.35 -16.15
CA ALA A 519 -41.86 -8.67 -17.56
C ALA A 519 -41.12 -7.82 -18.62
N ASN A 520 -40.01 -8.36 -19.13
CA ASN A 520 -40.08 -8.88 -20.49
C ASN A 520 -39.09 -10.03 -20.70
N ALA A 521 -39.66 -11.21 -20.95
CA ALA A 521 -38.98 -12.36 -21.51
C ALA A 521 -38.92 -12.21 -23.04
N ASP A 522 -38.13 -13.09 -23.64
CA ASP A 522 -37.88 -13.32 -25.07
C ASP A 522 -36.58 -12.69 -25.55
N ALA A 523 -35.69 -13.38 -26.23
CA ALA A 523 -35.43 -14.78 -26.50
C ALA A 523 -34.07 -14.75 -27.22
N GLU A 524 -33.18 -15.70 -26.98
CA GLU A 524 -32.35 -16.34 -28.02
C GLU A 524 -31.58 -17.47 -27.32
N ALA A 525 -32.16 -18.66 -27.43
CA ALA A 525 -31.44 -19.90 -27.29
C ALA A 525 -30.84 -20.24 -28.65
N ASN A 526 -29.56 -20.56 -28.70
CA ASN A 526 -29.21 -21.86 -29.26
C ASN A 526 -27.94 -22.41 -28.65
N ALA A 527 -28.03 -23.70 -28.34
CA ALA A 527 -27.01 -24.54 -27.75
C ALA A 527 -25.91 -24.88 -28.77
N ASP A 528 -24.73 -25.25 -28.28
CA ASP A 528 -24.32 -26.65 -28.36
C ASP A 528 -23.17 -26.93 -27.39
N ALA A 529 -23.24 -28.13 -26.82
CA ALA A 529 -22.34 -28.68 -25.83
C ALA A 529 -21.62 -29.89 -26.42
N GLU A 530 -20.31 -29.99 -26.24
CA GLU A 530 -19.53 -31.24 -26.06
C GLU A 530 -18.24 -30.84 -25.30
N ALA A 531 -18.09 -31.18 -24.01
CA ALA A 531 -17.61 -32.46 -23.47
C ALA A 531 -16.07 -32.69 -23.62
N ALA A 532 -15.39 -32.46 -22.49
CA ALA A 532 -14.42 -33.35 -21.85
C ALA A 532 -12.98 -33.53 -22.40
N GLU A 533 -12.06 -33.41 -21.42
CA GLU A 533 -10.70 -33.96 -21.30
C GLU A 533 -9.53 -33.34 -22.08
N ALA A 534 -8.65 -32.64 -21.36
CA ALA A 534 -7.31 -33.16 -21.04
C ALA A 534 -6.63 -32.30 -19.96
N ASN A 535 -6.24 -32.97 -18.89
CA ASN A 535 -5.35 -32.48 -17.85
C ASN A 535 -3.91 -32.70 -18.31
N ALA A 536 -3.15 -31.63 -18.56
CA ALA A 536 -1.69 -31.57 -18.48
C ALA A 536 -1.25 -30.16 -18.91
N ASP A 537 -0.82 -29.34 -17.95
CA ASP A 537 0.36 -28.46 -18.07
C ASP A 537 0.60 -27.81 -16.72
N ALA A 538 1.17 -28.63 -15.84
CA ALA A 538 1.94 -28.16 -14.71
C ALA A 538 3.41 -28.22 -15.14
N GLU A 539 3.95 -27.17 -15.76
CA GLU A 539 5.39 -26.91 -15.75
C GLU A 539 5.71 -25.41 -15.75
N ALA A 540 6.50 -25.03 -14.74
CA ALA A 540 7.45 -23.93 -14.65
C ALA A 540 7.22 -22.70 -15.55
N ASN A 541 6.61 -21.65 -14.99
CA ASN A 541 6.91 -20.29 -15.42
C ASN A 541 7.93 -19.66 -14.46
N ALA A 542 9.15 -20.19 -14.53
CA ALA A 542 10.34 -19.47 -14.10
C ALA A 542 10.83 -18.66 -15.31
N ASP A 543 10.16 -17.54 -15.59
CA ASP A 543 10.65 -16.62 -16.60
C ASP A 543 11.86 -15.87 -16.02
N ALA A 544 13.02 -16.17 -16.62
CA ALA A 544 14.26 -15.46 -16.37
C ALA A 544 14.10 -14.02 -16.86
N GLU A 545 13.97 -13.08 -15.93
CA GLU A 545 13.86 -11.66 -16.25
C GLU A 545 15.19 -11.10 -16.78
N ALA A 546 15.21 -10.80 -18.08
CA ALA A 546 16.30 -10.11 -18.74
C ALA A 546 16.14 -8.59 -18.59
N ASN A 547 16.84 -8.07 -17.58
CA ASN A 547 17.44 -6.75 -17.43
C ASN A 547 17.11 -5.67 -18.50
N ALA A 548 16.30 -4.68 -18.11
CA ALA A 548 16.33 -3.33 -18.66
C ALA A 548 15.84 -2.31 -17.61
N ASP A 549 16.60 -2.15 -16.51
CA ASP A 549 16.40 -1.03 -15.58
C ASP A 549 17.65 -0.14 -15.57
N ALA A 550 17.61 0.91 -16.40
CA ALA A 550 18.56 2.01 -16.30
C ALA A 550 17.90 3.11 -15.45
N GLY A 551 18.23 3.10 -14.16
CA GLY A 551 17.76 4.06 -13.18
C GLY A 551 18.01 5.52 -13.61
N ALA A 552 16.95 6.31 -13.61
CA ALA A 552 17.01 7.76 -13.66
C ALA A 552 16.44 8.32 -12.36
N ASN A 553 17.29 8.41 -11.33
CA ASN A 553 17.02 9.25 -10.18
C ASN A 553 17.89 10.51 -10.30
N ALA A 554 17.30 11.59 -10.79
CA ALA A 554 17.90 12.92 -10.74
C ALA A 554 17.16 13.72 -9.68
N ASP A 555 17.75 13.82 -8.49
CA ASP A 555 17.45 14.90 -7.57
C ASP A 555 18.66 15.83 -7.43
N THR A 556 18.31 17.11 -7.40
CA THR A 556 19.11 18.30 -7.52
C THR A 556 19.77 18.71 -6.21
N GLY A 557 21.01 19.22 -6.27
CA GLY A 557 21.64 19.83 -5.11
C GLY A 557 23.13 20.09 -5.25
N ALA A 558 23.50 21.10 -6.04
CA ALA A 558 24.87 21.61 -6.09
C ALA A 558 25.20 22.40 -4.82
N ILE A 559 26.24 21.98 -4.09
CA ILE A 559 27.07 22.83 -3.24
C ILE A 559 28.52 22.37 -3.40
N GLY A 560 29.35 23.23 -4.00
CA GLY A 560 30.77 22.99 -4.15
C GLY A 560 31.54 23.29 -2.88
N GLN A 561 32.60 22.51 -2.64
CA GLN A 561 33.85 23.01 -2.05
C GLN A 561 35.03 22.25 -2.65
N ALA A 562 36.06 23.03 -2.96
CA ALA A 562 37.36 22.59 -3.42
C ALA A 562 38.29 22.29 -2.24
N GLU A 563 39.51 21.87 -2.61
CA GLU A 563 40.68 21.52 -1.78
C GLU A 563 40.70 20.06 -1.34
N GLY A 564 41.75 19.27 -1.54
CA GLY A 564 43.11 19.48 -2.05
C GLY A 564 43.88 18.21 -1.69
N GLY A 565 44.77 17.70 -2.55
CA GLY A 565 45.51 16.49 -2.21
C GLY A 565 46.21 15.81 -3.38
N THR A 566 47.41 16.28 -3.66
CA THR A 566 48.45 15.64 -4.48
C THR A 566 48.84 14.26 -3.95
N SER A 567 49.10 13.28 -4.82
CA SER A 567 50.43 12.68 -5.03
C SER A 567 50.36 11.32 -5.76
N ASP A 568 51.08 11.29 -6.88
CA ASP A 568 52.02 10.27 -7.36
C ASP A 568 51.84 8.79 -6.96
N GLY A 569 51.93 7.95 -8.00
CA GLY A 569 52.88 6.83 -7.94
C GLY A 569 52.43 5.51 -8.58
N GLY A 570 53.09 5.18 -9.70
CA GLY A 570 53.52 3.80 -9.94
C GLY A 570 52.60 2.94 -10.79
N GLY A 571 52.90 2.87 -12.09
CA GLY A 571 52.27 1.94 -13.01
C GLY A 571 52.82 0.51 -12.95
N CYS A 572 52.22 -0.38 -13.74
CA CYS A 572 52.95 -1.33 -14.57
C CYS A 572 52.05 -1.84 -15.70
N ALA A 573 52.62 -1.88 -16.91
CA ALA A 573 52.04 -2.40 -18.15
C ALA A 573 51.76 -3.92 -18.04
N VAL A 574 50.94 -4.57 -18.89
CA VAL A 574 51.18 -4.99 -20.29
C VAL A 574 49.88 -5.73 -20.71
N GLY A 575 49.30 -5.67 -21.92
CA GLY A 575 49.63 -4.92 -23.12
C GLY A 575 48.77 -5.31 -24.34
N ARG A 576 49.11 -4.66 -25.47
CA ARG A 576 48.93 -5.01 -26.90
C ARG A 576 47.48 -5.08 -27.44
N ARG A 577 47.07 -4.13 -28.30
CA ARG A 577 47.30 -3.97 -29.78
C ARG A 577 45.94 -4.24 -30.47
N ALA A 578 45.46 -3.54 -31.49
CA ALA A 578 45.96 -2.45 -32.33
C ALA A 578 44.78 -1.86 -33.15
N SER A 579 44.93 -0.60 -33.59
CA SER A 579 44.59 0.01 -34.90
C SER A 579 43.24 -0.31 -35.58
N ALA A 580 42.51 0.60 -36.24
CA ALA A 580 42.78 1.85 -36.96
C ALA A 580 41.43 2.61 -37.05
N GLY A 581 41.32 3.93 -37.11
CA GLY A 581 41.90 4.84 -38.09
C GLY A 581 40.75 5.41 -38.94
N GLY A 582 40.49 6.72 -38.86
CA GLY A 582 39.45 7.38 -39.66
C GLY A 582 39.27 8.84 -39.29
N TRP A 583 40.15 9.70 -39.81
CA TRP A 583 40.12 11.15 -39.72
C TRP A 583 38.98 11.74 -40.57
N LEU A 584 38.37 12.86 -40.15
CA LEU A 584 38.44 14.11 -40.92
C LEU A 584 37.93 15.32 -40.13
N LEU A 585 38.74 16.39 -40.20
CA LEU A 585 38.54 17.73 -39.67
C LEU A 585 37.57 18.54 -40.53
N VAL A 586 36.86 19.49 -39.91
CA VAL A 586 36.66 20.84 -40.48
C VAL A 586 36.86 21.88 -39.38
N ALA A 587 37.63 22.91 -39.74
CA ALA A 587 38.18 23.97 -38.91
C ALA A 587 37.39 25.29 -39.00
N GLY A 588 37.73 26.23 -38.11
CA GLY A 588 37.45 27.67 -38.25
C GLY A 588 36.86 28.26 -36.96
N ALA A 589 37.66 28.64 -35.96
CA ALA A 589 38.22 29.99 -35.75
C ALA A 589 37.09 31.06 -35.58
N VAL A 590 37.04 31.86 -34.50
CA VAL A 590 37.77 33.13 -34.43
C VAL A 590 37.47 33.91 -33.12
N LEU A 591 38.52 34.55 -32.61
CA LEU A 591 38.67 35.77 -31.79
C LEU A 591 38.23 35.92 -30.30
N LEU A 592 39.30 36.09 -29.51
CA LEU A 592 39.49 36.99 -28.37
C LEU A 592 38.78 38.36 -28.46
N SER A 593 38.19 38.81 -27.34
CA SER A 593 38.40 40.19 -26.89
C SER A 593 38.34 40.32 -25.36
N ARG A 594 39.39 40.91 -24.79
CA ARG A 594 39.49 41.39 -23.41
C ARG A 594 38.86 42.79 -23.33
N ARG A 595 38.14 43.12 -22.24
CA ARG A 595 38.08 44.47 -21.61
C ARG A 595 37.43 44.33 -20.23
N ARG A 596 38.24 44.41 -19.17
CA ARG A 596 38.42 45.55 -18.23
C ARG A 596 37.27 45.74 -17.22
N ARG A 597 37.61 45.49 -15.95
CA ARG A 597 36.94 45.96 -14.73
C ARG A 597 36.80 47.48 -14.74
N ALA A 598 35.65 47.97 -14.27
CA ALA A 598 35.50 49.28 -13.64
C ALA A 598 34.61 49.13 -12.41
N THR A 599 35.14 49.63 -11.30
CA THR A 599 34.54 49.78 -9.97
C THR A 599 33.53 50.93 -9.94
N SER A 600 32.43 50.80 -9.19
CA SER A 600 31.87 51.93 -8.43
C SER A 600 30.97 51.43 -7.29
N ALA A 601 31.37 51.78 -6.07
CA ALA A 601 30.56 51.75 -4.87
C ALA A 601 29.74 53.05 -4.74
N SER A 602 28.52 52.93 -4.21
CA SER A 602 27.64 54.00 -3.70
C SER A 602 26.32 53.34 -3.31
N ARG A 603 25.64 53.58 -2.18
CA ARG A 603 25.78 54.45 -1.02
C ARG A 603 24.83 53.90 0.05
N ARG A 604 25.11 54.26 1.31
CA ARG A 604 24.24 54.09 2.48
C ARG A 604 22.89 54.80 2.30
N ALA A 605 21.81 54.15 2.75
CA ALA A 605 20.84 54.63 3.73
C ALA A 605 20.13 53.40 4.32
#